data_AF-A0A7S1QD97-F1
#
_entry.id   AF-A0A7S1QD97-F1
#
_cell.length_a   1.000
_cell.length_b   1.000
_cell.length_c   1.000
_cell.angle_alpha   90.00
_cell.angle_beta   90.00
_cell.angle_gamma   90.00
#
_symmetry.space_group_name_H-M   'P 1'
#
loop_
_entity.id
_entity.type
_entity.pdbx_description
1 polymer ?
#
loop_
_entity_poly.entity_id
_entity_poly.type
_entity_poly.pdbx_seq_one_letter_code
_entity_poly.pdbx_strand_id
1 'polypeptide(L)'
;AAISGKDVSLFRDKLFLRSKAWMMATSNGTVPHASLYGFAPVHPQGHGLGYVFGPSHLRVCCTTFASSGRSSSAFCDALAQALDDVQAVFAEEEAAMARAVGATVKLDRRPPSLLASRAARHPGFDKEVHV
;
A
#
# COMPACT_ATOMS: atom_id res chain seq x y z
N ALA A 1 17.32 -34.28 -22.56
CA ALA A 1 17.52 -33.38 -23.70
C ALA A 1 18.44 -32.26 -23.25
N ALA A 2 19.63 -32.14 -23.85
CA ALA A 2 20.54 -31.05 -23.53
C ALA A 2 19.96 -29.73 -24.07
N ILE A 3 19.84 -28.71 -23.22
CA ILE A 3 19.52 -27.36 -23.66
C ILE A 3 20.74 -26.87 -24.45
N SER A 4 20.70 -27.02 -25.77
CA SER A 4 21.66 -26.40 -26.68
C SER A 4 21.59 -24.88 -26.43
N GLY A 5 22.69 -24.29 -25.96
CA GLY A 5 22.78 -22.90 -25.52
C GLY A 5 22.66 -21.85 -26.62
N LYS A 6 21.68 -21.98 -27.53
CA LYS A 6 21.52 -21.14 -28.71
C LYS A 6 20.09 -20.71 -29.02
N ASP A 7 19.13 -20.87 -28.11
CA ASP A 7 17.84 -20.18 -28.30
C ASP A 7 17.85 -18.77 -27.70
N VAL A 8 18.56 -17.88 -28.40
CA VAL A 8 18.58 -16.44 -28.09
C VAL A 8 17.39 -15.70 -28.72
N SER A 9 16.47 -16.41 -29.39
CA SER A 9 15.35 -15.78 -30.09
C SER A 9 14.43 -15.04 -29.11
N LEU A 10 14.20 -15.63 -27.93
CA LEU A 10 13.46 -15.01 -26.82
C LEU A 10 14.07 -13.66 -26.42
N PHE A 11 15.40 -13.55 -26.39
CA PHE A 11 16.08 -12.30 -26.01
C PHE A 11 16.08 -11.22 -27.08
N ARG A 12 15.71 -11.58 -28.31
CA ARG A 12 15.48 -10.67 -29.43
C ARG A 12 14.01 -10.32 -29.62
N ASP A 13 13.12 -11.01 -28.91
CA ASP A 13 11.69 -10.75 -28.96
C ASP A 13 11.39 -9.31 -28.52
N LYS A 14 10.50 -8.63 -29.26
CA LYS A 14 10.17 -7.22 -29.00
C LYS A 14 9.55 -7.02 -27.61
N LEU A 15 8.78 -7.98 -27.12
CA LEU A 15 8.19 -7.93 -25.78
C LEU A 15 9.29 -8.01 -24.72
N PHE A 16 10.28 -8.89 -24.90
CA PHE A 16 11.44 -8.99 -24.01
C PHE A 16 12.30 -7.72 -24.04
N LEU A 17 12.53 -7.14 -25.22
CA LEU A 17 13.26 -5.86 -25.31
C LEU A 17 12.49 -4.73 -24.62
N ARG A 18 11.16 -4.69 -24.78
CA ARG A 18 10.30 -3.70 -24.12
C ARG A 18 10.25 -3.87 -22.60
N SER A 19 10.25 -5.10 -22.09
CA SER A 19 10.24 -5.34 -20.63
C SER A 19 11.53 -4.87 -19.94
N LYS A 20 12.63 -4.72 -20.70
CA LYS A 20 13.89 -4.14 -20.22
C LYS A 20 13.98 -2.62 -20.39
N ALA A 21 13.01 -1.99 -21.05
CA ALA A 21 12.94 -0.52 -21.17
C ALA A 21 12.16 0.07 -19.99
N TRP A 22 12.87 0.37 -18.90
CA TRP A 22 12.25 0.78 -17.64
C TRP A 22 11.93 2.28 -17.68
N MET A 23 10.70 2.60 -18.10
CA MET A 23 10.17 3.97 -18.11
C MET A 23 10.08 4.57 -16.71
N MET A 24 10.02 3.73 -15.68
CA MET A 24 10.09 4.11 -14.28
C MET A 24 11.06 3.16 -13.59
N ALA A 25 12.10 3.70 -12.98
CA ALA A 25 13.00 2.96 -12.11
C ALA A 25 12.81 3.47 -10.69
N THR A 26 12.48 2.57 -9.76
CA THR A 26 12.14 2.92 -8.38
C THR A 26 13.01 2.14 -7.39
N SER A 27 13.40 2.76 -6.29
CA SER A 27 13.97 2.01 -5.16
C SER A 27 13.75 2.73 -3.84
N ASN A 28 13.60 1.93 -2.78
CA ASN A 28 13.59 2.42 -1.41
C ASN A 28 15.03 2.57 -0.91
N GLY A 29 15.32 3.70 -0.28
CA GLY A 29 16.61 3.99 0.36
C GLY A 29 16.48 4.27 1.85
N THR A 30 15.50 3.65 2.53
CA THR A 30 15.24 3.94 3.94
C THR A 30 16.38 3.42 4.80
N VAL A 31 17.13 4.34 5.39
CA VAL A 31 18.14 4.07 6.40
C VAL A 31 18.05 5.14 7.49
N PRO A 32 18.41 4.86 8.76
CA PRO A 32 18.15 5.76 9.90
C PRO A 32 18.66 7.19 9.75
N HIS A 33 19.69 7.40 8.94
CA HIS A 33 20.37 8.70 8.79
C HIS A 33 20.14 9.37 7.44
N ALA A 34 19.41 8.74 6.51
CA ALA A 34 19.13 9.35 5.20
C ALA A 34 17.78 10.05 5.25
N SER A 35 17.79 11.35 4.97
CA SER A 35 16.60 12.19 4.90
C SER A 35 16.10 12.38 3.46
N LEU A 36 16.90 11.97 2.48
CA LEU A 36 16.64 12.04 1.05
C LEU A 36 17.45 10.94 0.34
N TYR A 37 16.85 10.32 -0.66
CA TYR A 37 17.50 9.35 -1.52
C TYR A 37 16.93 9.49 -2.94
N GLY A 38 17.80 9.45 -3.95
CA GLY A 38 17.41 9.65 -5.35
C GLY A 38 18.50 9.22 -6.31
N PHE A 39 18.12 8.96 -7.55
CA PHE A 39 19.00 8.56 -8.64
C PHE A 39 18.39 9.02 -9.98
N ALA A 40 19.21 9.07 -11.03
CA ALA A 40 18.77 9.47 -12.37
C ALA A 40 17.91 8.37 -13.04
N PRO A 41 17.10 8.70 -14.05
CA PRO A 41 16.38 7.69 -14.83
C PRO A 41 17.35 6.73 -15.54
N VAL A 42 16.93 5.48 -15.69
CA VAL A 42 17.69 4.47 -16.47
C VAL A 42 17.26 4.42 -17.94
N HIS A 43 16.22 5.19 -18.30
CA HIS A 43 15.72 5.31 -19.66
C HIS A 43 15.68 6.80 -20.07
N PRO A 44 16.08 7.17 -21.30
CA PRO A 44 16.12 8.59 -21.73
C PRO A 44 14.78 9.31 -21.65
N GLN A 45 13.68 8.55 -21.76
CA GLN A 45 12.31 9.05 -21.69
C GLN A 45 11.61 8.70 -20.37
N GLY A 46 12.36 8.24 -19.37
CA GLY A 46 11.80 7.72 -18.11
C GLY A 46 11.93 8.66 -16.91
N HIS A 47 11.56 8.11 -15.76
CA HIS A 47 11.73 8.72 -14.44
C HIS A 47 12.59 7.83 -13.53
N GLY A 48 13.43 8.46 -12.72
CA GLY A 48 14.06 7.84 -11.54
C GLY A 48 13.30 8.24 -10.29
N LEU A 49 13.01 7.30 -9.40
CA LEU A 49 12.19 7.50 -8.22
C LEU A 49 12.84 6.87 -6.99
N GLY A 50 13.56 7.68 -6.22
CA GLY A 50 14.06 7.28 -4.91
C GLY A 50 13.08 7.67 -3.82
N TYR A 51 12.85 6.82 -2.83
CA TYR A 51 11.97 7.15 -1.71
C TYR A 51 12.48 6.63 -0.37
N VAL A 52 12.12 7.34 0.70
CA VAL A 52 12.49 7.06 2.09
C VAL A 52 11.24 7.12 2.95
N PHE A 53 11.04 6.12 3.80
CA PHE A 53 9.98 6.11 4.80
C PHE A 53 10.45 6.80 6.08
N GLY A 54 9.66 7.75 6.55
CA GLY A 54 9.69 8.23 7.93
C GLY A 54 8.50 7.66 8.73
N PRO A 55 8.46 7.86 10.05
CA PRO A 55 7.37 7.35 10.90
C PRO A 55 5.97 7.88 10.51
N SER A 56 5.90 9.06 9.92
CA SER A 56 4.64 9.75 9.58
C SER A 56 4.67 10.41 8.20
N HIS A 57 5.66 10.10 7.37
CA HIS A 57 5.82 10.71 6.07
C HIS A 57 6.54 9.81 5.09
N LEU A 58 6.24 10.00 3.81
CA LEU A 58 6.99 9.44 2.69
C LEU A 58 7.70 10.59 1.99
N ARG A 59 9.02 10.50 1.85
CA ARG A 59 9.79 11.44 1.01
C ARG A 59 10.11 10.77 -0.31
N VAL A 60 9.78 11.45 -1.40
CA VAL A 60 10.03 10.97 -2.76
C VAL A 60 10.91 11.98 -3.49
N CYS A 61 11.94 11.48 -4.16
CA CYS A 61 12.78 12.21 -5.08
C CYS A 61 12.53 11.69 -6.50
N CYS A 62 11.93 12.53 -7.35
CA CYS A 62 11.64 12.22 -8.74
C CYS A 62 12.61 12.95 -9.66
N THR A 63 13.25 12.22 -10.56
CA THR A 63 14.17 12.77 -11.57
C THR A 63 13.68 12.41 -12.96
N THR A 64 13.97 13.28 -13.93
CA THR A 64 13.84 13.00 -15.37
C THR A 64 14.91 13.78 -16.13
N PHE A 65 15.27 13.35 -17.33
CA PHE A 65 16.17 14.13 -18.18
C PHE A 65 15.42 15.32 -18.77
N ALA A 66 16.05 16.50 -18.81
CA ALA A 66 15.44 17.69 -19.43
C ALA A 66 15.09 17.47 -20.92
N SER A 67 15.86 16.63 -21.62
CA SER A 67 15.62 16.25 -23.01
C SER A 67 14.42 15.32 -23.22
N SER A 68 13.80 14.80 -22.16
CA SER A 68 12.65 13.90 -22.27
C SER A 68 11.34 14.62 -22.59
N GLY A 69 11.29 15.95 -22.40
CA GLY A 69 10.04 16.72 -22.47
C GLY A 69 9.04 16.41 -21.36
N ARG A 70 9.43 15.62 -20.35
CA ARG A 70 8.62 15.30 -19.16
C ARG A 70 8.96 16.24 -18.00
N SER A 71 8.01 16.43 -17.11
CA SER A 71 8.19 17.20 -15.89
C SER A 71 8.26 16.27 -14.67
N SER A 72 9.33 16.38 -13.88
CA SER A 72 9.42 15.69 -12.59
C SER A 72 8.44 16.26 -11.56
N SER A 73 8.16 17.57 -11.60
CA SER A 73 7.20 18.19 -10.67
C SER A 73 5.78 17.72 -10.95
N ALA A 74 5.33 17.75 -12.20
CA ALA A 74 4.00 17.28 -12.56
C ALA A 74 3.82 15.78 -12.23
N PHE A 75 4.89 14.99 -12.35
CA PHE A 75 4.87 13.59 -11.93
C PHE A 75 4.76 13.45 -10.40
N CYS A 76 5.48 14.27 -9.61
CA CYS A 76 5.32 14.31 -8.15
C CYS A 76 3.90 14.70 -7.74
N ASP A 77 3.30 15.70 -8.39
CA ASP A 77 1.95 16.14 -8.09
C ASP A 77 0.93 15.03 -8.35
N ALA A 78 1.04 14.34 -9.49
CA ALA A 78 0.21 13.19 -9.81
C ALA A 78 0.42 12.02 -8.83
N LEU A 79 1.66 11.80 -8.37
CA LEU A 79 1.95 10.77 -7.37
C LEU A 79 1.33 11.12 -6.01
N ALA A 80 1.42 12.38 -5.58
CA ALA A 80 0.79 12.83 -4.34
C ALA A 80 -0.73 12.62 -4.39
N GLN A 81 -1.37 13.04 -5.50
CA GLN A 81 -2.80 12.81 -5.70
C GLN A 81 -3.16 11.32 -5.66
N ALA A 82 -2.38 10.46 -6.32
CA ALA A 82 -2.64 9.02 -6.30
C ALA A 82 -2.52 8.42 -4.89
N LEU A 83 -1.61 8.93 -4.04
CA LEU A 83 -1.49 8.50 -2.65
C LEU A 83 -2.67 8.98 -1.80
N ASP A 84 -3.13 10.21 -2.02
CA ASP A 84 -4.33 10.76 -1.37
C ASP A 84 -5.58 9.95 -1.75
N ASP A 85 -5.72 9.59 -3.03
CA ASP A 85 -6.83 8.75 -3.51
C ASP A 85 -6.82 7.36 -2.84
N VAL A 86 -5.64 6.74 -2.72
CA VAL A 86 -5.50 5.46 -2.02
C VAL A 86 -5.87 5.60 -0.54
N GLN A 87 -5.45 6.68 0.11
CA GLN A 87 -5.82 6.95 1.51
C GLN A 87 -7.33 7.11 1.67
N ALA A 88 -7.99 7.81 0.75
CA ALA A 88 -9.44 8.00 0.78
C ALA A 88 -10.19 6.66 0.72
N VAL A 89 -9.76 5.73 -0.14
CA VAL A 89 -10.35 4.38 -0.24
C VAL A 89 -10.27 3.65 1.11
N PHE A 90 -9.13 3.70 1.80
CA PHE A 90 -9.00 3.05 3.11
C PHE A 90 -9.88 3.71 4.18
N ALA A 91 -9.96 5.04 4.19
CA ALA A 91 -10.81 5.76 5.15
C ALA A 91 -12.31 5.45 4.94
N GLU A 92 -12.75 5.31 3.69
CA GLU A 92 -14.11 4.92 3.35
C GLU A 92 -14.45 3.50 3.84
N GLU A 93 -13.54 2.55 3.64
CA GLU A 93 -13.66 1.16 4.12
C GLU A 93 -13.69 1.08 5.65
N GLU A 94 -12.80 1.79 6.34
CA GLU A 94 -12.80 1.86 7.81
C GLU A 94 -14.12 2.43 8.35
N ALA A 95 -14.62 3.50 7.72
CA ALA A 95 -15.90 4.08 8.09
C ALA A 95 -17.08 3.14 7.81
N ALA A 96 -17.04 2.39 6.70
CA ALA A 96 -18.05 1.38 6.37
C ALA A 96 -18.04 0.23 7.39
N MET A 97 -16.86 -0.27 7.75
CA MET A 97 -16.70 -1.32 8.75
C MET A 97 -17.16 -0.86 10.13
N ALA A 98 -16.82 0.36 10.55
CA ALA A 98 -17.28 0.93 11.81
C ALA A 98 -18.82 1.05 11.88
N ARG A 99 -19.47 1.43 10.77
CA ARG A 99 -20.93 1.45 10.67
C ARG A 99 -21.53 0.05 10.75
N ALA A 100 -20.93 -0.94 10.08
CA ALA A 100 -21.40 -2.31 10.11
C ALA A 100 -21.33 -2.89 11.53
N VAL A 101 -20.20 -2.73 12.22
CA VAL A 101 -20.02 -3.18 13.61
C VAL A 101 -20.97 -2.44 14.57
N GLY A 102 -21.11 -1.11 14.42
CA GLY A 102 -22.04 -0.30 15.21
C GLY A 102 -23.51 -0.65 14.98
N ALA A 103 -23.87 -1.16 13.79
CA ALA A 103 -25.19 -1.70 13.49
C ALA A 103 -25.39 -3.09 14.11
N THR A 104 -24.35 -3.94 14.15
CA THR A 104 -24.41 -5.26 14.81
C THR A 104 -24.60 -5.15 16.33
N VAL A 105 -24.01 -4.14 16.97
CA VAL A 105 -24.15 -3.89 18.43
C VAL A 105 -25.54 -3.34 18.82
N LYS A 106 -26.38 -2.95 17.85
CA LYS A 106 -27.77 -2.51 18.10
C LYS A 106 -28.81 -3.65 18.06
N LEU A 107 -28.43 -4.89 17.78
CA LEU A 107 -29.36 -6.01 17.82
C LEU A 107 -29.51 -6.59 19.24
N ASP A 108 -30.75 -6.44 19.76
CA ASP A 108 -31.34 -7.06 20.96
C ASP A 108 -30.92 -6.53 22.35
N ARG A 109 -31.44 -5.35 22.70
CA ARG A 109 -31.76 -5.03 24.11
C ARG A 109 -33.24 -5.30 24.39
N ARG A 110 -33.65 -6.58 24.39
CA ARG A 110 -34.91 -6.96 25.04
C ARG A 110 -34.80 -6.71 26.55
N PRO A 111 -35.76 -6.02 27.18
CA PRO A 111 -35.75 -5.83 28.63
C PRO A 111 -35.88 -7.19 29.34
N PRO A 112 -35.12 -7.43 30.44
CA PRO A 112 -35.21 -8.67 31.19
C PRO A 112 -36.50 -8.68 32.02
N SER A 113 -37.62 -9.08 31.43
CA SER A 113 -38.84 -9.40 32.18
C SER A 113 -39.54 -10.70 31.74
N LEU A 114 -38.89 -11.54 30.93
CA LEU A 114 -39.49 -12.81 30.45
C LEU A 114 -38.59 -14.05 30.59
N LEU A 115 -37.66 -14.07 31.55
CA LEU A 115 -36.86 -15.26 31.88
C LEU A 115 -36.83 -15.56 33.38
N ALA A 116 -37.93 -15.30 34.09
CA ALA A 116 -38.16 -15.86 35.42
C ALA A 116 -39.08 -17.07 35.32
N SER A 117 -38.53 -18.23 34.97
CA SER A 117 -38.89 -19.54 35.57
C SER A 117 -38.36 -20.71 34.72
N ARG A 118 -37.07 -21.06 34.86
CA ARG A 118 -36.69 -22.47 35.01
C ARG A 118 -35.24 -22.64 35.44
N ALA A 119 -35.12 -23.05 36.70
CA ALA A 119 -34.19 -24.04 37.21
C ALA A 119 -32.68 -23.74 37.23
N ALA A 120 -32.22 -23.56 38.48
CA ALA A 120 -31.11 -24.30 39.10
C ALA A 120 -29.66 -23.86 38.84
N ARG A 121 -29.15 -23.12 39.84
CA ARG A 121 -27.91 -23.38 40.63
C ARG A 121 -26.70 -23.99 39.90
N HIS A 122 -25.62 -23.22 39.78
CA HIS A 122 -24.31 -23.54 40.38
C HIS A 122 -23.38 -22.31 40.40
N PRO A 123 -22.48 -22.17 41.41
CA PRO A 123 -21.67 -20.97 41.60
C PRO A 123 -20.26 -21.11 41.00
N GLY A 124 -19.73 -20.00 40.48
CA GLY A 124 -18.30 -19.75 40.34
C GLY A 124 -17.78 -19.71 38.91
N PHE A 125 -17.49 -18.49 38.41
CA PHE A 125 -16.12 -18.00 38.17
C PHE A 125 -16.20 -16.61 37.50
N ASP A 126 -16.02 -15.55 38.29
CA ASP A 126 -15.72 -14.20 37.78
C ASP A 126 -14.21 -14.04 37.67
N LYS A 127 -13.70 -13.66 36.50
CA LYS A 127 -12.48 -12.82 36.37
C LYS A 127 -12.52 -11.97 35.10
N GLU A 128 -12.64 -10.67 35.31
CA GLU A 128 -12.25 -9.62 34.35
C GLU A 128 -10.72 -9.56 34.21
N VAL A 129 -10.24 -9.22 33.02
CA VAL A 129 -8.87 -8.75 32.79
C VAL A 129 -8.94 -7.51 31.90
N HIS A 130 -8.51 -6.38 32.47
CA HIS A 130 -8.15 -5.17 31.75
C HIS A 130 -6.69 -5.25 31.29
N VAL A 131 -6.43 -4.82 30.05
CA VAL A 131 -5.16 -4.23 29.63
C VAL A 131 -5.48 -2.92 28.93
#